data_AF-C8PRI6-F1
#
_entry.id   AF-C8PRI6-F1
#
_cell.length_a   1.000
_cell.length_b   1.000
_cell.length_c   1.000
_cell.angle_alpha   90.00
_cell.angle_beta   90.00
_cell.angle_gamma   90.00
#
_symmetry.space_group_name_H-M   'P 1'
#
loop_
_entity.id
_entity.type
_entity.pdbx_description
1 polymer ?
#
loop_
_entity_poly.entity_id
_entity_poly.type
_entity_poly.pdbx_seq_one_letter_code
_entity_poly.pdbx_strand_id
1 'polypeptide(L)'
;MQLSNLNQEETAKRVGKSRSAVANAMRLLQLPDRMQTALEKGAITAGHARAILSLINPADQTLLFTRITEHALSVREAEMQA
;
A
#
# COMPACT_ATOMS: atom_id res chain seq x y z
N MET A 1 16.51 7.92 -10.34
CA MET A 1 16.44 9.12 -9.50
C MET A 1 16.18 8.69 -8.07
N GLN A 2 17.18 8.83 -7.20
CA GLN A 2 17.11 8.41 -5.80
C GLN A 2 16.36 9.50 -5.01
N LEU A 3 15.11 9.20 -4.63
CA LEU A 3 14.26 10.06 -3.80
C LEU A 3 14.72 10.02 -2.33
N SER A 4 15.97 10.40 -2.07
CA SER A 4 16.58 10.35 -0.74
C SER A 4 16.14 11.55 0.10
N ASN A 5 15.15 11.35 0.98
CA ASN A 5 14.72 12.18 2.12
C ASN A 5 14.31 13.65 1.88
N LEU A 6 15.08 14.46 1.12
CA LEU A 6 14.81 15.88 0.87
C LEU A 6 13.51 16.10 0.06
N ASN A 7 13.25 15.24 -0.94
CA ASN A 7 12.07 15.39 -1.79
C ASN A 7 10.75 15.10 -1.04
N GLN A 8 10.73 14.13 -0.12
CA GLN A 8 9.49 13.81 0.61
C GLN A 8 9.07 14.92 1.57
N GLU A 9 10.02 15.57 2.25
CA GLU A 9 9.71 16.68 3.15
C GLU A 9 9.23 17.92 2.39
N GLU A 10 9.87 18.23 1.26
CA GLU A 10 9.44 19.35 0.42
C GLU A 10 8.08 19.07 -0.25
N THR A 11 7.87 17.85 -0.75
CA THR A 11 6.57 17.41 -1.28
C THR A 11 5.50 17.50 -0.21
N ALA A 12 5.77 17.02 1.01
CA ALA A 12 4.86 17.09 2.15
C ALA A 12 4.43 18.53 2.48
N LYS A 13 5.38 19.48 2.49
CA LYS A 13 5.10 20.91 2.65
C LYS A 13 4.21 21.45 1.53
N ARG A 14 4.49 21.11 0.27
CA ARG A 14 3.71 21.57 -0.90
C ARG A 14 2.28 21.02 -0.92
N VAL A 15 2.07 19.77 -0.51
CA VAL A 15 0.74 19.12 -0.51
C VAL A 15 0.00 19.25 0.83
N GLY A 16 0.58 19.95 1.82
CA GLY A 16 -0.02 20.15 3.14
C GLY A 16 -0.24 18.86 3.93
N LYS A 17 0.64 17.86 3.76
CA LYS A 17 0.56 16.56 4.46
C LYS A 17 1.82 16.31 5.28
N SER A 18 1.79 15.31 6.16
CA SER A 18 2.99 14.86 6.85
C SER A 18 3.94 14.15 5.88
N ARG A 19 5.24 14.19 6.17
CA ARG A 19 6.25 13.39 5.45
C ARG A 19 5.88 11.89 5.44
N SER A 20 5.33 11.37 6.54
CA SER A 20 4.89 9.98 6.64
C SER A 20 3.71 9.67 5.71
N ALA A 21 2.77 10.60 5.51
CA ALA A 21 1.66 10.42 4.58
C ALA A 21 2.15 10.35 3.13
N VAL A 22 3.09 11.22 2.75
CA VAL A 22 3.72 11.18 1.42
C VAL A 22 4.48 9.88 1.21
N ALA A 23 5.31 9.47 2.19
CA ALA A 23 6.04 8.22 2.11
C ALA A 23 5.10 7.00 1.95
N ASN A 24 4.01 6.97 2.72
CA ASN A 24 3.02 5.89 2.63
C ASN A 24 2.35 5.84 1.27
N ALA A 25 1.95 6.99 0.71
CA ALA A 25 1.37 7.04 -0.64
C ALA A 25 2.37 6.55 -1.70
N MET A 26 3.63 6.94 -1.60
CA MET A 26 4.68 6.48 -2.52
C MET A 26 4.94 4.98 -2.42
N ARG A 27 4.82 4.37 -1.23
CA ARG A 27 4.95 2.91 -1.07
C ARG A 27 3.86 2.15 -1.81
N LEU A 28 2.64 2.69 -1.91
CA LEU A 28 1.54 2.02 -2.63
C LEU A 28 1.85 1.82 -4.12
N LEU A 29 2.71 2.66 -4.70
CA LEU A 29 3.18 2.53 -6.08
C LEU A 29 4.08 1.31 -6.31
N GLN A 30 4.51 0.62 -5.24
CA GLN A 30 5.27 -0.63 -5.33
C GLN A 30 4.39 -1.86 -5.50
N LEU A 31 3.06 -1.71 -5.41
CA LEU A 31 2.14 -2.82 -5.66
C LEU A 31 2.22 -3.27 -7.12
N PRO A 32 2.00 -4.56 -7.40
CA PRO A 32 1.72 -5.03 -8.76
C PRO A 32 0.49 -4.33 -9.37
N ASP A 33 0.49 -4.11 -10.69
CA ASP A 33 -0.55 -3.35 -11.41
C ASP A 33 -1.99 -3.80 -11.13
N ARG A 34 -2.21 -5.12 -11.00
CA ARG A 34 -3.51 -5.69 -10.66
C ARG A 34 -4.01 -5.20 -9.30
N MET A 35 -3.12 -5.10 -8.32
CA MET A 35 -3.46 -4.67 -6.96
C MET A 35 -3.62 -3.15 -6.87
N GLN A 36 -2.85 -2.39 -7.66
CA GLN A 36 -3.07 -0.95 -7.83
C GLN A 36 -4.47 -0.67 -8.43
N THR A 37 -4.84 -1.39 -9.48
CA THR A 37 -6.18 -1.28 -10.09
C THR A 37 -7.29 -1.60 -9.08
N ALA A 38 -7.08 -2.61 -8.22
CA ALA A 38 -8.06 -2.95 -7.17
C ALA A 38 -8.18 -1.85 -6.11
N LEU A 39 -7.07 -1.22 -5.73
CA LEU A 39 -7.05 -0.08 -4.83
C LEU A 39 -7.76 1.13 -5.45
N GLU A 40 -7.49 1.45 -6.71
CA GLU A 40 -8.14 2.54 -7.45
C GLU A 40 -9.66 2.36 -7.55
N LYS A 41 -10.11 1.11 -7.77
CA LYS A 41 -11.52 0.76 -7.82
C LYS A 41 -12.19 0.68 -6.44
N GLY A 42 -11.44 0.86 -5.35
CA GLY A 42 -11.94 0.76 -3.98
C GLY A 42 -12.24 -0.67 -3.52
N ALA A 43 -11.81 -1.70 -4.26
CA ALA A 43 -11.96 -3.10 -3.86
C ALA A 43 -11.06 -3.46 -2.67
N ILE A 44 -9.96 -2.73 -2.49
CA ILE A 44 -9.11 -2.78 -1.30
C ILE A 44 -8.83 -1.36 -0.81
N THR A 45 -8.49 -1.20 0.46
CA THR A 45 -8.13 0.10 1.04
C THR A 45 -6.61 0.27 1.06
N ALA A 46 -6.14 1.50 1.31
CA ALA A 46 -4.71 1.75 1.54
C ALA A 46 -4.15 0.98 2.77
N GLY A 47 -5.00 0.55 3.71
CA GLY A 47 -4.61 -0.35 4.80
C GLY A 47 -4.30 -1.76 4.29
N HIS A 48 -5.22 -2.35 3.52
CA HIS A 48 -5.02 -3.64 2.86
C HIS A 48 -3.76 -3.64 1.98
N ALA A 49 -3.59 -2.61 1.16
CA ALA A 49 -2.42 -2.46 0.30
C ALA A 49 -1.09 -2.44 1.10
N ARG A 50 -1.06 -1.79 2.26
CA ARG A 50 0.12 -1.76 3.13
C ARG A 50 0.39 -3.12 3.79
N ALA A 51 -0.64 -3.85 4.19
CA ALA A 51 -0.51 -5.20 4.70
C ALA A 51 0.03 -6.16 3.62
N ILE A 52 -0.44 -6.03 2.38
CA ILE A 52 0.14 -6.78 1.26
C ILE A 52 1.62 -6.43 1.08
N LEU A 53 1.98 -5.15 1.07
CA LEU A 53 3.36 -4.71 0.90
C LEU A 53 4.31 -5.01 2.07
N SER A 54 3.81 -5.46 3.23
CA SER A 54 4.70 -5.94 4.31
C SER A 54 5.24 -7.35 4.04
N LEU A 55 4.61 -8.11 3.15
CA LEU A 55 5.09 -9.42 2.70
C LEU A 55 6.23 -9.26 1.69
N ILE A 56 7.33 -9.98 1.90
CA ILE A 56 8.53 -9.91 1.03
C ILE A 56 8.33 -10.73 -0.26
N ASN A 57 7.66 -11.88 -0.16
CA ASN A 57 7.49 -12.80 -1.28
C ASN A 57 6.25 -12.42 -2.12
N PRO A 58 6.40 -12.21 -3.45
CA PRO A 58 5.28 -11.91 -4.34
C PRO A 58 4.15 -12.95 -4.35
N ALA A 59 4.48 -14.22 -4.09
CA ALA A 59 3.48 -15.28 -3.99
C ALA A 59 2.55 -15.07 -2.79
N ASP A 60 3.13 -14.70 -1.64
CA ASP A 60 2.37 -14.45 -0.41
C ASP A 60 1.53 -13.17 -0.55
N GLN A 61 2.07 -12.13 -1.19
CA GLN A 61 1.31 -10.92 -1.54
C GLN A 61 0.06 -11.25 -2.36
N THR A 62 0.21 -12.13 -3.36
CA THR A 62 -0.88 -12.57 -4.22
C THR A 62 -1.91 -13.37 -3.43
N LEU A 63 -1.46 -14.28 -2.56
CA LEU A 63 -2.35 -15.07 -1.70
C LEU A 63 -3.16 -14.18 -0.76
N LEU A 64 -2.52 -13.23 -0.07
CA LEU A 64 -3.20 -12.31 0.83
C LEU A 64 -4.19 -11.41 0.08
N PHE A 65 -3.81 -10.89 -1.09
CA PHE A 65 -4.71 -10.10 -1.93
C PHE A 65 -5.97 -10.88 -2.34
N THR A 66 -5.82 -12.14 -2.75
CA THR A 66 -6.95 -13.02 -3.06
C THR A 66 -7.84 -13.20 -1.83
N ARG A 67 -7.26 -13.49 -0.66
CA ARG A 67 -8.04 -13.64 0.57
C ARG A 67 -8.80 -12.37 0.96
N ILE A 68 -8.18 -11.20 0.84
CA ILE A 68 -8.83 -9.91 1.13
C ILE A 68 -10.05 -9.72 0.23
N THR A 69 -9.91 -10.00 -1.06
CA THR A 69 -10.96 -9.77 -2.05
C THR A 69 -12.08 -10.82 -2.03
N GLU A 70 -11.76 -12.09 -1.74
CA GLU A 70 -12.73 -13.19 -1.70
C GLU A 70 -13.45 -13.31 -0.35
N HIS A 71 -12.76 -13.02 0.76
CA HIS A 71 -13.32 -13.15 2.10
C HIS A 71 -13.69 -11.81 2.76
N ALA A 72 -13.59 -10.70 2.01
CA ALA A 72 -13.90 -9.35 2.50
C ALA A 72 -13.20 -9.04 3.85
N LEU A 73 -11.92 -9.42 3.97
CA LEU A 73 -11.16 -9.23 5.19
C LEU A 73 -11.13 -7.75 5.58
N SER A 74 -11.21 -7.49 6.88
CA SER A 74 -10.88 -6.18 7.44
C SER A 74 -9.37 -5.91 7.37
N VAL A 75 -9.00 -4.64 7.46
CA VAL A 75 -7.58 -4.22 7.47
C VAL A 75 -6.81 -4.92 8.58
N ARG A 76 -7.42 -5.05 9.76
CA ARG A 76 -6.81 -5.70 10.90
C ARG A 76 -6.58 -7.21 10.65
N GLU A 77 -7.53 -7.89 10.02
CA GLU A 77 -7.36 -9.30 9.64
C GLU A 77 -6.29 -9.48 8.58
N ALA A 78 -6.23 -8.58 7.60
CA ALA A 78 -5.17 -8.57 6.60
C ALA A 78 -3.79 -8.38 7.25
N GLU A 79 -3.65 -7.44 8.19
CA GLU A 79 -2.42 -7.20 8.94
C GLU A 79 -1.98 -8.40 9.81
N MET A 80 -2.92 -9.19 10.33
CA MET A 80 -2.61 -10.42 11.08
C MET A 80 -2.20 -11.60 10.20
N GLN A 81 -2.56 -11.56 8.90
CA GLN A 81 -2.26 -12.60 7.92
C GLN A 81 -1.09 -12.25 6.99
N ALA A 82 -0.59 -11.02 7.09
CA ALA A 82 0.62 -10.52 6.43
C ALA A 82 1.87 -10.84 7.25
#